data_AF-A0A542ZGI4-F1
#
_entry.id   AF-A0A542ZGI4-F1
#
_cell.length_a   1.000
_cell.length_b   1.000
_cell.length_c   1.000
_cell.angle_alpha   90.00
_cell.angle_beta   90.00
_cell.angle_gamma   90.00
#
_symmetry.space_group_name_H-M   'P 1'
#
loop_
_entity.id
_entity.type
_entity.pdbx_description
1 polymer ?
#
loop_
_entity_poly.entity_id
_entity_poly.type
_entity_poly.pdbx_seq_one_letter_code
_entity_poly.pdbx_strand_id
1 'polypeptide(L)'
;MRWDRLFEDLEAQLEAERRLDLELEVADRTRRDRATRGLQDRLVDLLGHDVDARAAGGARASGVVAQVGQDWLLLEPPTGAPAVAPASLVPFHALRVLTPGGSGRRGPADGVPQVSRRFGLGQALRGLSRDRVAVRLQDVDGRVLTGTIDGVGADLVELSEHPLDVPRRRGHVVAVRWVPFAALAMVTRGG
;
A
#
# COMPACT_ATOMS: atom_id res chain seq x y z
N MET A 1 58.06 -30.43 15.44
CA MET A 1 57.79 -29.59 16.62
C MET A 1 57.67 -28.09 16.28
N ARG A 2 58.65 -27.42 15.64
CA ARG A 2 58.52 -25.99 15.22
C ARG A 2 57.68 -25.81 13.94
N TRP A 3 57.77 -26.79 13.04
CA TRP A 3 57.02 -26.80 11.78
C TRP A 3 55.54 -27.08 11.97
N ASP A 4 55.18 -28.03 12.84
CA ASP A 4 53.77 -28.38 13.10
C ASP A 4 52.96 -27.19 13.61
N ARG A 5 53.54 -26.38 14.53
CA ARG A 5 52.91 -25.13 15.00
C ARG A 5 52.76 -24.05 13.94
N LEU A 6 53.69 -24.00 12.97
CA LEU A 6 53.60 -23.07 11.85
C LEU A 6 52.48 -23.47 10.91
N PHE A 7 52.32 -24.77 10.65
CA PHE A 7 51.22 -25.29 9.84
C PHE A 7 49.86 -25.10 10.53
N GLU A 8 49.77 -25.36 11.84
CA GLU A 8 48.56 -25.10 12.62
C GLU A 8 48.15 -23.62 12.58
N ASP A 9 49.10 -22.69 12.66
CA ASP A 9 48.83 -21.25 12.59
C ASP A 9 48.41 -20.80 11.19
N LEU A 10 49.05 -21.32 10.14
CA LEU A 10 48.66 -21.06 8.75
C LEU A 10 47.29 -21.66 8.40
N GLU A 11 46.97 -22.86 8.90
CA GLU A 11 45.65 -23.47 8.75
C GLU A 11 44.57 -22.66 9.48
N ALA A 12 44.85 -22.18 10.69
CA ALA A 12 43.95 -21.33 11.44
C ALA A 12 43.72 -19.97 10.75
N GLN A 13 44.77 -19.38 10.16
CA GLN A 13 44.68 -18.15 9.37
C GLN A 13 43.83 -18.34 8.11
N LEU A 14 44.07 -19.42 7.37
CA LEU A 14 43.33 -19.75 6.15
C LEU A 14 41.84 -20.04 6.43
N GLU A 15 41.55 -20.72 7.54
CA GLU A 15 40.17 -20.99 7.95
C GLU A 15 39.46 -19.70 8.39
N ALA A 16 40.17 -18.77 9.05
CA ALA A 16 39.62 -17.46 9.39
C ALA A 16 39.32 -16.61 8.15
N GLU A 17 40.19 -16.62 7.14
CA GLU A 17 39.95 -15.94 5.85
C GLU A 17 38.72 -16.50 5.12
N ARG A 18 38.62 -17.83 4.98
CA ARG A 18 37.44 -18.47 4.36
C ARG A 18 36.13 -18.11 5.03
N ARG A 19 36.14 -17.99 6.36
CA ARG A 19 34.97 -17.62 7.16
C ARG A 19 34.53 -16.18 6.87
N LEU A 20 35.49 -15.25 6.79
CA LEU A 20 35.23 -13.86 6.45
C LEU A 20 34.70 -13.73 5.02
N ASP A 21 35.27 -14.47 4.06
CA ASP A 21 34.79 -14.49 2.68
C ASP A 21 33.34 -14.99 2.59
N LEU A 22 33.02 -16.07 3.30
CA LEU A 22 31.65 -16.60 3.36
C LEU A 22 30.66 -15.60 3.97
N GLU A 23 31.04 -14.92 5.06
CA GLU A 23 30.21 -13.88 5.69
C GLU A 23 29.96 -12.70 4.76
N LEU A 24 30.98 -12.26 4.02
CA LEU A 24 30.87 -11.21 3.01
C LEU A 24 29.97 -11.64 1.85
N GLU A 25 30.11 -12.87 1.35
CA GLU A 25 29.25 -13.43 0.30
C GLU A 25 27.78 -13.51 0.74
N VAL A 26 27.52 -13.97 1.96
CA VAL A 26 26.15 -14.04 2.53
C VAL A 26 25.56 -12.64 2.70
N ALA A 27 26.34 -11.69 3.23
CA ALA A 27 25.90 -10.31 3.39
C ALA A 27 25.58 -9.66 2.03
N ASP A 28 26.42 -9.89 1.03
CA ASP A 28 26.28 -9.36 -0.32
C ASP A 28 25.11 -10.03 -1.07
N ARG A 29 24.93 -11.34 -0.94
CA ARG A 29 23.75 -12.07 -1.44
C ARG A 29 22.46 -11.56 -0.80
N THR A 30 22.42 -11.40 0.51
CA THR A 30 21.25 -10.85 1.22
C THR A 30 20.97 -9.41 0.79
N ARG A 31 22.01 -8.62 0.50
CA ARG A 31 21.88 -7.25 -0.04
C ARG A 31 21.29 -7.26 -1.46
N ARG A 32 21.75 -8.17 -2.33
CA ARG A 32 21.20 -8.37 -3.69
C ARG A 32 19.74 -8.83 -3.65
N ASP A 33 19.41 -9.81 -2.81
CA ASP A 33 18.05 -10.33 -2.66
C ASP A 33 17.08 -9.24 -2.15
N ARG A 34 17.54 -8.32 -1.29
CA ARG A 34 16.72 -7.16 -0.87
C ARG A 34 16.54 -6.11 -1.96
N ALA A 35 17.49 -5.99 -2.89
CA ALA A 35 17.45 -5.04 -4.00
C ALA A 35 16.51 -5.49 -5.13
N THR A 36 16.23 -6.79 -5.25
CA THR A 36 15.33 -7.34 -6.28
C THR A 36 13.86 -7.39 -5.85
N ARG A 37 13.55 -7.33 -4.54
CA ARG A 37 12.16 -7.30 -4.05
C ARG A 37 11.55 -5.90 -4.19
N GLY A 38 10.62 -5.76 -5.13
CA GLY A 38 9.87 -4.53 -5.36
C GLY A 38 8.89 -4.20 -4.23
N LEU A 39 8.31 -2.99 -4.29
CA LEU A 39 7.34 -2.50 -3.30
C LEU A 39 6.16 -3.48 -3.12
N GLN A 40 5.60 -3.99 -4.22
CA GLN A 40 4.45 -4.89 -4.19
C GLN A 40 4.74 -6.15 -3.36
N ASP A 41 5.91 -6.78 -3.53
CA ASP A 41 6.26 -7.99 -2.78
C ASP A 41 6.36 -7.71 -1.28
N ARG A 42 6.92 -6.57 -0.90
CA ARG A 42 6.99 -6.16 0.51
C ARG A 42 5.62 -5.84 1.10
N LEU A 43 4.71 -5.25 0.32
CA LEU A 43 3.34 -4.99 0.76
C LEU A 43 2.54 -6.28 0.92
N VAL A 44 2.75 -7.27 0.04
CA VAL A 44 2.14 -8.61 0.17
C VAL A 44 2.57 -9.29 1.47
N ASP A 45 3.85 -9.16 1.86
CA ASP A 45 4.34 -9.66 3.15
C ASP A 45 3.69 -8.96 4.37
N LEU A 46 3.03 -7.80 4.16
CA LEU A 46 2.34 -7.03 5.20
C LEU A 46 0.82 -7.28 5.24
N LEU A 47 0.27 -8.18 4.43
CA LEU A 47 -1.15 -8.53 4.47
C LEU A 47 -1.59 -8.96 5.88
N GLY A 48 -2.69 -8.39 6.37
CA GLY A 48 -3.20 -8.63 7.72
C GLY A 48 -2.43 -7.90 8.83
N HIS A 49 -1.41 -7.09 8.50
CA HIS A 49 -0.68 -6.27 9.47
C HIS A 49 -1.13 -4.80 9.43
N ASP A 50 -1.09 -4.15 10.60
CA ASP A 50 -1.29 -2.72 10.73
C ASP A 50 -0.11 -1.93 10.16
N VAL A 51 -0.45 -0.90 9.39
CA VAL A 51 0.51 0.03 8.78
C VAL A 51 0.02 1.47 8.88
N ASP A 52 0.98 2.39 8.89
CA ASP A 52 0.73 3.81 8.67
C ASP A 52 1.26 4.20 7.29
N ALA A 53 0.35 4.65 6.41
CA ALA A 53 0.66 5.11 5.07
C ALA A 53 0.53 6.64 4.97
N ARG A 54 1.52 7.26 4.34
CA ARG A 54 1.47 8.65 3.86
C ARG A 54 1.42 8.63 2.35
N ALA A 55 0.45 9.33 1.77
CA ALA A 55 0.37 9.54 0.33
C ALA A 55 0.68 11.00 -0.04
N ALA A 56 0.71 11.27 -1.34
CA ALA A 56 0.80 12.62 -1.89
C ALA A 56 -0.33 13.53 -1.36
N GLY A 57 -0.16 14.85 -1.49
CA GLY A 57 -1.14 15.81 -0.98
C GLY A 57 -1.26 15.83 0.55
N GLY A 58 -0.34 15.17 1.27
CA GLY A 58 -0.36 15.07 2.74
C GLY A 58 -1.36 14.07 3.31
N ALA A 59 -2.01 13.27 2.46
CA ALA A 59 -2.99 12.27 2.89
C ALA A 59 -2.35 11.23 3.83
N ARG A 60 -3.10 10.81 4.85
CA ARG A 60 -2.67 9.78 5.81
C ARG A 60 -3.75 8.74 5.98
N ALA A 61 -3.35 7.47 5.98
CA ALA A 61 -4.23 6.35 6.25
C ALA A 61 -3.50 5.38 7.19
N SER A 62 -4.20 4.97 8.25
CA SER A 62 -3.71 4.01 9.24
C SER A 62 -4.70 2.86 9.31
N GLY A 63 -4.21 1.62 9.26
CA GLY A 63 -5.08 0.45 9.29
C GLY A 63 -4.39 -0.82 8.84
N VAL A 64 -5.19 -1.88 8.69
CA VAL A 64 -4.71 -3.20 8.31
C VAL A 64 -4.63 -3.30 6.80
N VAL A 65 -3.52 -3.85 6.29
CA VAL A 65 -3.38 -4.17 4.86
C VAL A 65 -4.36 -5.30 4.50
N ALA A 66 -5.49 -4.95 3.91
CA ALA A 66 -6.53 -5.89 3.52
C ALA A 66 -6.24 -6.51 2.15
N GLN A 67 -5.81 -5.68 1.20
CA GLN A 67 -5.51 -6.12 -0.16
C GLN A 67 -4.34 -5.37 -0.78
N VAL A 68 -3.59 -6.08 -1.61
CA VAL A 68 -2.51 -5.53 -2.42
C VAL A 68 -2.76 -5.89 -3.88
N GLY A 69 -3.01 -4.87 -4.69
CA GLY A 69 -3.19 -4.98 -6.13
C GLY A 69 -1.88 -4.90 -6.91
N GLN A 70 -1.98 -4.69 -8.23
CA GLN A 70 -0.81 -4.46 -9.09
C GLN A 70 -0.11 -3.13 -8.77
N ASP A 71 -0.89 -2.08 -8.58
CA ASP A 71 -0.45 -0.68 -8.46
C ASP A 71 -1.24 0.09 -7.37
N TRP A 72 -1.86 -0.63 -6.42
CA TRP A 72 -2.65 -0.05 -5.34
C TRP A 72 -2.65 -0.90 -4.08
N LEU A 73 -2.94 -0.25 -2.96
CA LEU A 73 -3.02 -0.79 -1.61
C LEU A 73 -4.38 -0.45 -1.02
N LEU A 74 -5.06 -1.41 -0.38
CA LEU A 74 -6.27 -1.16 0.40
C LEU A 74 -5.98 -1.36 1.88
N LEU A 75 -6.28 -0.32 2.65
CA LEU A 75 -6.20 -0.32 4.10
C LEU A 75 -7.62 -0.32 4.67
N GLU A 76 -7.91 -1.32 5.49
CA GLU A 76 -9.13 -1.33 6.28
C GLU A 76 -8.86 -0.68 7.64
N PRO A 77 -9.86 0.00 8.22
CA PRO A 77 -9.70 0.62 9.53
C PRO A 77 -9.28 -0.43 10.58
N PRO A 78 -8.48 -0.04 11.59
CA PRO A 78 -8.05 -0.97 12.62
C PRO A 78 -9.25 -1.49 13.43
N THR A 79 -9.14 -2.73 13.92
CA THR A 79 -10.16 -3.36 14.75
C THR A 79 -10.45 -2.50 15.99
N GLY A 80 -11.70 -2.07 16.17
CA GLY A 80 -12.12 -1.17 17.26
C GLY A 80 -12.14 0.31 16.91
N ALA A 81 -11.81 0.69 15.67
CA ALA A 81 -12.22 1.98 15.13
C ALA A 81 -13.75 2.11 15.20
N PRO A 82 -14.30 3.34 15.31
CA PRO A 82 -15.73 3.53 15.19
C PRO A 82 -16.22 2.86 13.90
N ALA A 83 -17.40 2.23 13.92
CA ALA A 83 -17.95 1.43 12.82
C ALA A 83 -18.06 2.16 11.46
N VAL A 84 -17.75 3.47 11.44
CA VAL A 84 -17.85 4.39 10.31
C VAL A 84 -16.46 4.73 9.72
N ALA A 85 -15.36 4.21 10.27
CA ALA A 85 -14.04 4.48 9.71
C ALA A 85 -13.92 3.87 8.30
N PRO A 86 -13.68 4.67 7.25
CA PRO A 86 -13.75 4.16 5.89
C PRO A 86 -12.47 3.44 5.49
N ALA A 87 -12.62 2.38 4.70
CA ALA A 87 -11.49 1.76 4.01
C ALA A 87 -10.85 2.78 3.05
N SER A 88 -9.52 2.75 2.98
CA SER A 88 -8.69 3.69 2.24
C SER A 88 -7.91 2.97 1.15
N LEU A 89 -8.18 3.32 -0.10
CA LEU A 89 -7.43 2.84 -1.26
C LEU A 89 -6.35 3.86 -1.63
N VAL A 90 -5.11 3.41 -1.71
CA VAL A 90 -3.93 4.23 -1.99
C VAL A 90 -3.20 3.69 -3.22
N PRO A 91 -3.12 4.45 -4.33
CA PRO A 91 -2.28 4.10 -5.48
C PRO A 91 -0.78 4.10 -5.13
N PHE A 92 0.00 3.19 -5.71
CA PHE A 92 1.44 3.10 -5.45
C PHE A 92 2.20 4.36 -5.89
N HIS A 93 1.81 4.99 -6.99
CA HIS A 93 2.45 6.23 -7.46
C HIS A 93 2.28 7.39 -6.46
N ALA A 94 1.21 7.35 -5.67
CA ALA A 94 0.92 8.34 -4.64
C ALA A 94 1.52 7.99 -3.28
N LEU A 95 1.85 6.73 -3.02
CA LEU A 95 2.47 6.31 -1.76
C LEU A 95 3.83 7.01 -1.60
N ARG A 96 4.02 7.68 -0.46
CA ARG A 96 5.26 8.42 -0.14
C ARG A 96 6.07 7.70 0.92
N VAL A 97 5.40 7.26 1.98
CA VAL A 97 6.03 6.54 3.10
C VAL A 97 5.03 5.51 3.60
N LEU A 98 5.52 4.31 3.90
CA LEU A 98 4.77 3.31 4.64
C LEU A 98 5.60 2.81 5.81
N THR A 99 5.00 2.83 6.99
CA THR A 99 5.62 2.35 8.23
C THR A 99 4.89 1.08 8.66
N PRO A 100 5.56 -0.09 8.65
CA PRO A 100 5.02 -1.30 9.25
C PRO A 100 4.90 -1.14 10.77
N GLY A 101 3.76 -1.54 11.34
CA GLY A 101 3.46 -1.35 12.76
C GLY A 101 2.88 0.03 13.02
N GLY A 102 1.55 0.10 13.16
CA GLY A 102 0.80 1.28 13.59
C GLY A 102 0.40 1.22 15.08
N SER A 103 -0.38 2.21 15.53
CA SER A 103 -0.81 2.38 16.93
C SER A 103 -1.86 1.38 17.44
N GLY A 104 -2.23 0.36 16.65
CA GLY A 104 -3.36 -0.54 16.90
C GLY A 104 -2.94 -1.96 17.25
N ARG A 105 -3.71 -2.61 18.12
CA ARG A 105 -3.52 -4.00 18.56
C ARG A 105 -3.82 -4.94 17.40
N ARG A 106 -2.98 -5.96 17.20
CA ARG A 106 -3.19 -7.05 16.23
C ARG A 106 -4.54 -7.73 16.48
N GLY A 107 -5.42 -7.62 15.50
CA GLY A 107 -6.52 -8.54 15.26
C GLY A 107 -6.61 -8.75 13.75
N PRO A 108 -6.92 -9.96 13.26
CA PRO A 108 -7.24 -10.12 11.85
C PRO A 108 -8.38 -9.16 11.50
N ALA A 109 -8.24 -8.42 10.39
CA ALA A 109 -9.38 -7.74 9.80
C ALA A 109 -10.51 -8.76 9.57
N ASP A 110 -11.76 -8.32 9.64
CA ASP A 110 -12.92 -9.17 9.34
C ASP A 110 -12.95 -9.47 7.83
N GLY A 111 -12.10 -10.41 7.40
CA GLY A 111 -11.90 -10.77 5.99
C GLY A 111 -10.57 -11.49 5.76
N VAL A 112 -10.54 -12.43 4.82
CA VAL A 112 -9.29 -13.09 4.42
C VAL A 112 -8.47 -12.08 3.60
N PRO A 113 -7.23 -11.74 4.00
CA PRO A 113 -6.38 -10.84 3.21
C PRO A 113 -6.18 -11.40 1.81
N GLN A 114 -6.36 -10.58 0.78
CA GLN A 114 -6.31 -11.06 -0.62
C GLN A 114 -5.13 -10.49 -1.39
N VAL A 115 -4.43 -11.38 -2.08
CA VAL A 115 -3.41 -11.04 -3.06
C VAL A 115 -4.10 -10.88 -4.41
N SER A 116 -4.14 -9.65 -4.91
CA SER A 116 -4.78 -9.31 -6.19
C SER A 116 -3.75 -8.84 -7.22
N ARG A 117 -2.61 -9.55 -7.32
CA ARG A 117 -1.45 -9.17 -8.14
C ARG A 117 -1.76 -8.84 -9.62
N ARG A 118 -2.86 -9.38 -10.17
CA ARG A 118 -3.28 -9.17 -11.58
C ARG A 118 -4.30 -8.03 -11.75
N PHE A 119 -4.81 -7.46 -10.66
CA PHE A 119 -5.85 -6.44 -10.72
C PHE A 119 -5.25 -5.06 -10.52
N GLY A 120 -5.30 -4.25 -11.57
CA GLY A 120 -4.88 -2.85 -11.54
C GLY A 120 -5.93 -1.93 -10.90
N LEU A 121 -5.52 -0.69 -10.64
CA LEU A 121 -6.29 0.36 -9.98
C LEU A 121 -7.69 0.55 -10.60
N GLY A 122 -7.79 0.53 -11.93
CA GLY A 122 -9.06 0.68 -12.63
C GLY A 122 -10.09 -0.40 -12.26
N GLN A 123 -9.67 -1.63 -11.96
CA GLN A 123 -10.61 -2.67 -11.54
C GLN A 123 -11.14 -2.45 -10.12
N ALA A 124 -10.29 -1.98 -9.20
CA ALA A 124 -10.71 -1.62 -7.85
C ALA A 124 -11.72 -0.46 -7.88
N LEU A 125 -11.44 0.58 -8.68
CA LEU A 125 -12.32 1.73 -8.86
C LEU A 125 -13.66 1.35 -9.52
N ARG A 126 -13.67 0.38 -10.44
CA ARG A 126 -14.91 -0.16 -11.02
C ARG A 126 -15.79 -0.85 -9.98
N GLY A 127 -15.20 -1.46 -8.94
CA GLY A 127 -15.96 -1.96 -7.79
C GLY A 127 -16.74 -0.85 -7.10
N LEU A 128 -16.05 0.24 -6.74
CA LEU A 128 -16.68 1.42 -6.10
C LEU A 128 -17.76 2.06 -6.99
N SER A 129 -17.50 2.15 -8.30
CA SER A 129 -18.47 2.68 -9.27
C SER A 129 -19.70 1.79 -9.40
N ARG A 130 -19.53 0.46 -9.42
CA ARG A 130 -20.62 -0.51 -9.47
C ARG A 130 -21.52 -0.43 -8.24
N ASP A 131 -20.91 -0.29 -7.06
CA ASP A 131 -21.63 -0.20 -5.80
C ASP A 131 -22.29 1.17 -5.58
N ARG A 132 -22.01 2.15 -6.47
CA ARG A 132 -22.57 3.51 -6.46
C ARG A 132 -22.41 4.22 -5.12
N VAL A 133 -21.30 3.96 -4.44
CA VAL A 133 -21.05 4.53 -3.12
C VAL A 133 -20.51 5.95 -3.26
N ALA A 134 -20.85 6.82 -2.32
CA ALA A 134 -20.17 8.10 -2.18
C ALA A 134 -18.70 7.84 -1.83
N VAL A 135 -17.78 8.61 -2.39
CA VAL A 135 -16.35 8.51 -2.14
C VAL A 135 -15.78 9.88 -1.86
N ARG A 136 -14.70 9.90 -1.10
CA ARG A 136 -13.82 11.04 -0.96
C ARG A 136 -12.55 10.73 -1.74
N LEU A 137 -12.25 11.54 -2.75
CA LEU A 137 -11.02 11.50 -3.52
C LEU A 137 -10.12 12.63 -3.04
N GLN A 138 -8.92 12.30 -2.58
CA GLN A 138 -7.87 13.28 -2.39
C GLN A 138 -6.90 13.21 -3.56
N ASP A 139 -6.56 14.35 -4.14
CA ASP A 139 -5.57 14.42 -5.21
C ASP A 139 -4.14 14.56 -4.68
N VAL A 140 -3.16 14.41 -5.58
CA VAL A 140 -1.72 14.50 -5.26
C VAL A 140 -1.27 15.88 -4.75
N ASP A 141 -2.08 16.91 -4.97
CA ASP A 141 -1.85 18.29 -4.49
C ASP A 141 -2.56 18.57 -3.15
N GLY A 142 -3.39 17.62 -2.68
CA GLY A 142 -4.08 17.66 -1.41
C GLY A 142 -5.51 18.21 -1.47
N ARG A 143 -6.03 18.51 -2.66
CA ARG A 143 -7.43 18.88 -2.83
C ARG A 143 -8.30 17.67 -2.58
N VAL A 144 -9.44 17.91 -1.93
CA VAL A 144 -10.45 16.89 -1.67
C VAL A 144 -11.69 17.13 -2.53
N LEU A 145 -12.15 16.07 -3.17
CA LEU A 145 -13.38 15.99 -3.94
C LEU A 145 -14.28 14.92 -3.32
N THR A 146 -15.58 15.17 -3.28
CA THR A 146 -16.57 14.20 -2.78
C THR A 146 -17.63 13.98 -3.83
N GLY A 147 -18.15 12.76 -3.91
CA GLY A 147 -19.21 12.43 -4.86
C GLY A 147 -19.29 10.95 -5.17
N THR A 148 -19.89 10.58 -6.29
CA THR A 148 -19.99 9.18 -6.74
C THR A 148 -19.25 9.00 -8.06
N ILE A 149 -18.53 7.88 -8.20
CA ILE A 149 -17.85 7.50 -9.43
C ILE A 149 -18.89 6.90 -10.39
N ASP A 150 -19.20 7.62 -11.46
CA ASP A 150 -20.16 7.17 -12.48
C ASP A 150 -19.52 6.29 -13.55
N GLY A 151 -18.24 6.53 -13.83
CA GLY A 151 -17.49 5.86 -14.89
C GLY A 151 -16.02 5.73 -14.53
N VAL A 152 -15.40 4.67 -15.04
CA VAL A 152 -13.96 4.40 -14.90
C VAL A 152 -13.40 4.04 -16.26
N GLY A 153 -12.60 4.94 -16.80
CA GLY A 153 -11.91 4.77 -18.08
C GLY A 153 -10.69 3.86 -17.99
N ALA A 154 -9.77 4.01 -18.94
CA ALA A 154 -8.49 3.32 -18.94
C ALA A 154 -7.55 3.88 -17.85
N ASP A 155 -7.61 5.19 -17.65
CA ASP A 155 -6.68 5.98 -16.85
C ASP A 155 -7.35 7.17 -16.11
N LEU A 156 -8.68 7.22 -16.06
CA LEU A 156 -9.42 8.28 -15.40
C LEU A 156 -10.69 7.77 -14.70
N VAL A 157 -11.16 8.54 -13.71
CA VAL A 157 -12.51 8.39 -13.13
C VAL A 157 -13.38 9.58 -13.48
N GLU A 158 -14.65 9.30 -13.73
CA GLU A 158 -15.69 10.31 -13.87
C GLU A 158 -16.43 10.43 -12.53
N LEU A 159 -16.23 11.54 -11.83
CA LEU A 159 -16.84 11.84 -10.54
C LEU A 159 -18.01 12.81 -10.75
N SER A 160 -19.22 12.38 -10.39
CA SER A 160 -20.32 13.31 -10.11
C SER A 160 -20.09 13.91 -8.72
N GLU A 161 -19.60 15.14 -8.66
CA GLU A 161 -19.30 15.82 -7.40
C GLU A 161 -20.58 16.23 -6.67
N HIS A 162 -20.69 15.81 -5.41
CA HIS A 162 -21.75 16.21 -4.49
C HIS A 162 -21.29 16.00 -3.04
N PRO A 163 -21.97 16.61 -2.05
CA PRO A 163 -21.70 16.34 -0.63
C PRO A 163 -21.88 14.85 -0.27
N LEU A 164 -21.08 14.33 0.66
CA LEU A 164 -21.09 12.90 1.06
C LEU A 164 -22.41 12.48 1.73
N ASP A 165 -23.05 13.40 2.44
CA ASP A 165 -24.28 13.22 3.22
C ASP A 165 -25.55 13.24 2.36
N VAL A 166 -25.41 13.55 1.06
CA VAL A 166 -26.54 13.70 0.15
C VAL A 166 -26.48 12.64 -0.94
N PRO A 167 -27.57 11.87 -1.17
CA PRO A 167 -27.61 10.92 -2.27
C PRO A 167 -27.42 11.61 -3.62
N ARG A 168 -26.68 10.95 -4.51
CA ARG A 168 -26.48 11.38 -5.90
C ARG A 168 -27.83 11.53 -6.61
N ARG A 169 -28.29 12.77 -6.77
CA ARG A 169 -29.45 13.17 -7.59
C ARG A 169 -29.04 14.32 -8.49
N ARG A 170 -29.65 14.44 -9.68
CA ARG A 170 -29.29 15.48 -10.66
C ARG A 170 -29.24 16.90 -10.06
N GLY A 171 -30.13 17.22 -9.12
CA GLY A 171 -30.15 18.54 -8.46
C GLY A 171 -29.07 18.78 -7.40
N HIS A 172 -28.34 17.74 -6.98
CA HIS A 172 -27.27 17.83 -5.96
C HIS A 172 -25.87 17.71 -6.56
N VAL A 173 -25.77 17.38 -7.84
CA VAL A 173 -24.48 17.32 -8.54
C VAL A 173 -24.04 18.74 -8.85
N VAL A 174 -22.91 19.13 -8.26
CA VAL A 174 -22.33 20.47 -8.43
C VAL A 174 -21.48 20.53 -9.70
N ALA A 175 -20.78 19.45 -10.03
CA ALA A 175 -19.99 19.33 -11.24
C ALA A 175 -19.76 17.86 -11.63
N VAL A 176 -19.44 17.61 -12.89
CA VAL A 176 -18.85 16.35 -13.33
C VAL A 176 -17.36 16.59 -13.53
N ARG A 177 -16.52 15.80 -12.86
CA ARG A 177 -15.07 15.92 -12.89
C ARG A 177 -14.45 14.69 -13.49
N TRP A 178 -13.48 14.89 -14.39
CA TRP A 178 -12.62 13.84 -14.87
C TRP A 178 -11.30 13.92 -14.10
N VAL A 179 -10.99 12.87 -13.35
CA VAL A 179 -9.80 12.81 -12.51
C VAL A 179 -8.90 11.69 -13.04
N PRO A 180 -7.74 12.02 -13.62
CA PRO A 180 -6.77 11.01 -14.03
C PRO A 180 -6.30 10.17 -12.85
N PHE A 181 -6.00 8.90 -13.07
CA PHE A 181 -5.48 8.00 -12.04
C PHE A 181 -4.18 8.54 -11.42
N ALA A 182 -3.31 9.15 -12.23
CA ALA A 182 -2.06 9.76 -11.80
C ALA A 182 -2.25 10.97 -10.87
N ALA A 183 -3.46 11.54 -10.82
CA ALA A 183 -3.79 12.62 -9.90
C ALA A 183 -4.37 12.09 -8.57
N LEU A 184 -4.69 10.80 -8.44
CA LEU A 184 -5.29 10.24 -7.24
C LEU A 184 -4.24 9.98 -6.16
N ALA A 185 -4.33 10.68 -5.03
CA ALA A 185 -3.54 10.37 -3.85
C ALA A 185 -4.17 9.27 -3.00
N MET A 186 -5.49 9.35 -2.79
CA MET A 186 -6.22 8.46 -1.91
C MET A 186 -7.71 8.47 -2.25
N VAL A 187 -8.34 7.30 -2.17
CA VAL A 187 -9.79 7.14 -2.33
C VAL A 187 -10.33 6.47 -1.08
N THR A 188 -11.24 7.13 -0.38
CA THR A 188 -11.93 6.53 0.77
C THR A 188 -13.42 6.40 0.48
N ARG A 189 -14.03 5.31 0.93
CA ARG A 189 -15.50 5.17 0.92
C ARG A 189 -16.12 6.27 1.79
N GLY A 190 -17.21 6.88 1.35
CA GLY A 190 -18.06 7.75 2.17
C GLY A 190 -18.89 6.87 3.10
N GLY A 191 -18.88 7.22 4.40
CA GLY A 191 -19.73 6.62 5.42
C GLY A 191 -21.17 7.13 5.34
#